data_AF-A0A132AGY0-F1
#
_entry.id   AF-A0A132AGY0-F1
#
_cell.length_a   1.000
_cell.length_b   1.000
_cell.length_c   1.000
_cell.angle_alpha   90.00
_cell.angle_beta   90.00
_cell.angle_gamma   90.00
#
_symmetry.space_group_name_H-M   'P 1'
#
loop_
_entity.id
_entity.type
_entity.pdbx_description
1 polymer ?
#
loop_
_entity_poly.entity_id
_entity_poly.type
_entity_poly.pdbx_seq_one_letter_code
_entity_poly.pdbx_strand_id
1 'polypeptide(L)'
;MTPYMRYSKKVWDEVRNRYPELKVWEISKIVGQMWRDLDENEKHKYTEEFEFDKIEYNEQLKNYHNSPSYQSWINHLRTKESEEKDAQTKRKKTNHQQNAQNSPQRPENRYSLQSVDVDNNEEYFSIKHLAAARYFRNNRLVNEIFSDTIVPDVRAVPQHKIPMLLKQRASLEIYQKKLDAELEQIEQDFQQKKSALLESSRRFQEELKERNALNEEKMIRLKSK
;
A
#
# COMPACT_ATOMS: atom_id res chain seq x y z
N MET A 1 -2.15 16.92 -12.08
CA MET A 1 -1.43 16.49 -10.86
C MET A 1 -2.39 16.56 -9.67
N THR A 2 -2.47 15.55 -8.79
CA THR A 2 -3.48 15.54 -7.71
C THR A 2 -3.32 16.73 -6.74
N PRO A 3 -4.37 17.14 -6.01
CA PRO A 3 -4.31 18.29 -5.08
C PRO A 3 -3.17 18.15 -4.05
N TYR A 4 -3.02 16.97 -3.47
CA TYR A 4 -1.92 16.68 -2.54
C TYR A 4 -0.54 16.86 -3.18
N MET A 5 -0.31 16.35 -4.39
CA MET A 5 1.00 16.52 -5.04
C MET A 5 1.30 17.99 -5.34
N ARG A 6 0.30 18.81 -5.70
CA ARG A 6 0.47 20.26 -5.91
C ARG A 6 0.89 20.97 -4.64
N TYR A 7 0.19 20.69 -3.55
CA TYR A 7 0.55 21.21 -2.23
C TYR A 7 1.94 20.74 -1.80
N SER A 8 2.19 19.44 -1.88
CA SER A 8 3.47 18.83 -1.52
C SER A 8 4.61 19.48 -2.28
N LYS A 9 4.51 19.66 -3.60
CA LYS A 9 5.57 20.28 -4.40
C LYS A 9 5.88 21.72 -3.96
N LYS A 10 4.87 22.48 -3.53
CA LYS A 10 5.03 23.88 -3.09
C LYS A 10 5.69 23.98 -1.72
N VAL A 11 5.32 23.10 -0.80
CA VAL A 11 5.77 23.13 0.61
C VAL A 11 7.05 22.30 0.81
N TRP A 12 7.36 21.39 -0.10
CA TRP A 12 8.51 20.49 0.00
C TRP A 12 9.84 21.22 0.15
N ASP A 13 10.12 22.21 -0.71
CA ASP A 13 11.38 22.96 -0.67
C ASP A 13 11.48 23.82 0.59
N GLU A 14 10.35 24.33 1.07
CA GLU A 14 10.28 25.09 2.32
C GLU A 14 10.59 24.22 3.54
N VAL A 15 9.97 23.04 3.64
CA VAL A 15 10.22 22.09 4.74
C VAL A 15 11.64 21.54 4.68
N ARG A 16 12.16 21.27 3.47
CA ARG A 16 13.54 20.80 3.28
C ARG A 16 14.56 21.85 3.69
N ASN A 17 14.30 23.13 3.43
CA ASN A 17 15.20 24.22 3.83
C ASN A 17 15.15 24.51 5.33
N ARG A 18 14.00 24.31 5.97
CA ARG A 18 13.88 24.44 7.44
C ARG A 18 14.52 23.28 8.20
N TYR A 19 14.55 22.09 7.60
CA TYR A 19 15.11 20.88 8.20
C TYR A 19 16.11 20.18 7.25
N PRO A 20 17.27 20.81 6.97
CA PRO A 20 18.23 20.30 6.00
C PRO A 20 18.93 19.01 6.45
N GLU A 21 18.96 18.72 7.75
CA GLU A 21 19.53 17.48 8.30
C GLU A 21 18.57 16.28 8.29
N LEU A 22 17.27 16.48 8.06
CA LEU A 22 16.29 15.40 8.04
C LEU A 22 16.36 14.62 6.73
N LYS A 23 16.11 13.32 6.82
CA LYS A 23 16.09 12.43 5.65
C LYS A 23 14.82 12.70 4.83
N VAL A 24 14.91 12.46 3.52
CA VAL A 24 13.82 12.69 2.55
C VAL A 24 12.48 12.06 2.97
N TRP A 25 12.51 10.87 3.58
CA TRP A 25 11.29 10.20 4.06
C TRP A 25 10.69 10.86 5.31
N GLU A 26 11.51 11.49 6.15
CA GLU A 26 11.06 12.26 7.32
C GLU A 26 10.39 13.57 6.87
N ILE A 27 11.00 14.25 5.89
CA ILE A 27 10.41 15.42 5.21
C ILE A 27 9.05 15.05 4.59
N SER A 28 8.97 13.89 3.92
CA SER A 28 7.71 13.40 3.34
C SER A 28 6.61 13.19 4.38
N LYS A 29 6.96 12.66 5.57
CA LYS A 29 6.02 12.49 6.68
C LYS A 29 5.50 13.84 7.20
N ILE A 30 6.39 14.83 7.34
CA ILE A 30 6.04 16.17 7.78
C ILE A 30 5.08 16.83 6.77
N VAL A 31 5.41 16.81 5.48
CA VAL A 31 4.55 17.40 4.42
C VAL A 31 3.18 16.71 4.36
N GLY A 32 3.14 15.38 4.51
CA GLY A 32 1.89 14.63 4.57
C GLY A 32 1.04 14.94 5.81
N GLN A 33 1.67 15.28 6.94
CA GLN A 33 0.97 15.76 8.12
C GLN A 33 0.45 17.18 7.93
N MET A 34 1.27 18.10 7.41
CA MET A 34 0.86 19.47 7.10
C MET A 34 -0.33 19.52 6.13
N TRP A 35 -0.39 18.60 5.15
CA TRP A 35 -1.56 18.48 4.28
C TRP A 35 -2.82 18.03 5.03
N ARG A 36 -2.71 17.09 5.98
CA ARG A 36 -3.88 16.63 6.76
C ARG A 36 -4.41 17.73 7.67
N ASP A 37 -3.50 18.49 8.27
CA ASP A 37 -3.80 19.56 9.22
C ASP A 37 -4.15 20.90 8.54
N LEU A 38 -4.02 20.98 7.20
CA LEU A 38 -4.37 22.18 6.42
C LEU A 38 -5.87 22.48 6.50
N ASP A 39 -6.23 23.76 6.55
CA ASP A 39 -7.63 24.20 6.60
C ASP A 39 -8.39 23.78 5.33
N GLU A 40 -9.68 23.51 5.49
CA GLU A 40 -10.51 23.00 4.39
C GLU A 40 -10.61 24.03 3.25
N ASN A 41 -10.60 25.33 3.57
CA ASN A 41 -10.61 26.40 2.58
C ASN A 41 -9.33 26.41 1.72
N GLU A 42 -8.18 26.16 2.34
CA GLU A 42 -6.90 26.10 1.63
C GLU A 42 -6.78 24.82 0.80
N LYS A 43 -7.24 23.68 1.32
CA LYS A 43 -7.36 22.43 0.54
C LYS A 43 -8.29 22.59 -0.66
N HIS A 44 -9.38 23.35 -0.49
CA HIS A 44 -10.35 23.58 -1.55
C HIS A 44 -9.71 24.27 -2.76
N LYS A 45 -8.86 25.28 -2.51
CA LYS A 45 -8.11 25.97 -3.58
C LYS A 45 -7.29 25.01 -4.45
N TYR A 46 -6.57 24.07 -3.83
CA TYR A 46 -5.79 23.07 -4.58
C TYR A 46 -6.67 22.06 -5.33
N THR A 47 -7.89 21.86 -4.85
CA THR A 47 -8.88 20.97 -5.47
C THR A 47 -9.53 21.65 -6.68
N GLU A 48 -9.87 22.92 -6.57
CA GLU A 48 -10.38 23.74 -7.69
C GLU A 48 -9.36 23.85 -8.83
N GLU A 49 -8.10 24.20 -8.50
CA GLU A 49 -7.01 24.24 -9.48
C GLU A 49 -6.80 22.88 -10.17
N PHE A 50 -6.98 21.77 -9.45
CA PHE A 50 -6.89 20.44 -10.04
C PHE A 50 -8.04 20.15 -11.01
N GLU A 51 -9.27 20.47 -10.63
CA GLU A 51 -10.43 20.25 -11.49
C GLU A 51 -10.39 21.14 -12.74
N PHE A 52 -9.92 22.39 -12.62
CA PHE A 52 -9.70 23.27 -13.78
C PHE A 52 -8.71 22.65 -14.79
N ASP A 53 -7.50 22.30 -14.34
CA ASP A 53 -6.47 21.70 -15.21
C ASP A 53 -6.94 20.38 -15.84
N LYS A 54 -7.77 19.62 -15.11
CA LYS A 54 -8.34 18.36 -15.60
C LYS A 54 -9.36 18.61 -16.71
N ILE A 55 -10.15 19.68 -16.63
CA ILE A 55 -11.07 20.08 -17.71
C ILE A 55 -10.26 20.47 -18.94
N GLU A 56 -9.24 21.33 -18.81
CA GLU A 56 -8.39 21.73 -19.93
C GLU A 56 -7.68 20.54 -20.58
N TYR A 57 -7.10 19.64 -19.77
CA TYR A 57 -6.45 18.43 -20.28
C TYR A 57 -7.43 17.56 -21.08
N ASN A 58 -8.64 17.37 -20.57
CA ASN A 58 -9.67 16.58 -21.26
C ASN A 58 -10.09 17.24 -22.59
N GLU A 59 -10.17 18.57 -22.63
CA GLU A 59 -10.46 19.31 -23.85
C GLU A 59 -9.31 19.19 -24.87
N GLN A 60 -8.07 19.38 -24.44
CA GLN A 60 -6.89 19.21 -25.28
C GLN A 60 -6.78 17.78 -25.82
N LEU A 61 -7.09 16.77 -25.00
CA LEU A 61 -7.09 15.37 -25.40
C LEU A 61 -8.17 15.09 -26.46
N LYS A 62 -9.38 15.65 -26.28
CA LYS A 62 -10.43 15.57 -27.31
C LYS A 62 -10.00 16.23 -28.61
N ASN A 63 -9.39 17.41 -28.54
CA ASN A 63 -8.91 18.14 -29.72
C ASN A 63 -7.79 17.36 -30.43
N TYR A 64 -6.87 16.75 -29.67
CA TYR A 64 -5.84 15.88 -30.19
C TYR A 64 -6.44 14.64 -30.90
N HIS A 65 -7.41 13.96 -30.28
CA HIS A 65 -8.09 12.83 -30.90
C HIS A 65 -8.92 13.23 -32.13
N ASN A 66 -9.48 14.43 -32.16
CA ASN A 66 -10.21 14.95 -33.32
C ASN A 66 -9.30 15.50 -34.42
N SER A 67 -7.99 15.58 -34.18
CA SER A 67 -7.06 16.09 -35.17
C SER A 67 -7.01 15.21 -36.43
N PRO A 68 -6.89 15.80 -37.64
CA PRO A 68 -6.83 15.03 -38.88
C PRO A 68 -5.67 14.03 -38.93
N SER A 69 -4.55 14.31 -38.28
CA SER A 69 -3.39 13.42 -38.18
C SER A 69 -3.69 12.19 -37.31
N TYR A 70 -4.32 12.37 -36.15
CA TYR A 70 -4.70 11.25 -35.29
C TYR A 70 -5.80 10.39 -35.92
N GLN A 71 -6.83 11.02 -36.51
CA GLN A 71 -7.90 10.31 -37.21
C GLN A 71 -7.40 9.53 -38.43
N SER A 72 -6.47 10.10 -39.21
CA SER A 72 -5.86 9.39 -40.35
C SER A 72 -4.99 8.22 -39.89
N TRP A 73 -4.23 8.38 -38.79
CA TRP A 73 -3.49 7.28 -38.17
C TRP A 73 -4.41 6.14 -37.68
N ILE A 74 -5.50 6.47 -36.98
CA ILE A 74 -6.50 5.47 -36.54
C ILE A 74 -7.14 4.75 -37.72
N ASN A 75 -7.51 5.47 -38.78
CA ASN A 75 -8.08 4.88 -39.98
C ASN A 75 -7.08 3.96 -40.68
N HIS A 76 -5.82 4.38 -40.82
CA HIS A 76 -4.75 3.54 -41.38
C HIS A 76 -4.52 2.28 -40.55
N LEU A 77 -4.50 2.39 -39.21
CA LEU A 77 -4.34 1.25 -38.30
C LEU A 77 -5.51 0.26 -38.42
N ARG A 78 -6.76 0.77 -38.49
CA ARG A 78 -7.95 -0.06 -38.69
C ARG A 78 -7.97 -0.77 -40.04
N THR A 79 -7.55 -0.08 -41.10
CA THR A 79 -7.44 -0.67 -42.44
C THR A 79 -6.41 -1.79 -42.46
N LYS A 80 -5.22 -1.56 -41.90
CA LYS A 80 -4.17 -2.59 -41.80
C LYS A 80 -4.63 -3.82 -41.01
N GLU A 81 -5.34 -3.63 -39.89
CA GLU A 81 -5.91 -4.73 -39.09
C GLU A 81 -6.97 -5.53 -39.88
N SER A 82 -7.79 -4.86 -40.70
CA SER A 82 -8.78 -5.53 -41.55
C SER A 82 -8.13 -6.32 -42.69
N GLU A 83 -7.08 -5.77 -43.31
CA GLU A 83 -6.32 -6.43 -44.38
C GLU A 83 -5.58 -7.68 -43.85
N GLU A 84 -5.03 -7.63 -42.64
CA GLU A 84 -4.40 -8.79 -41.99
C GLU A 84 -5.41 -9.89 -41.64
N LYS A 85 -6.62 -9.54 -41.18
CA LYS A 85 -7.69 -10.51 -40.91
C LYS A 85 -8.23 -11.14 -42.20
N ASP A 86 -8.36 -10.37 -43.26
CA ASP A 86 -8.78 -10.87 -44.58
C ASP A 86 -7.69 -11.75 -45.22
N ALA A 87 -6.41 -11.42 -45.01
CA ALA A 87 -5.29 -12.27 -45.43
C ALA A 87 -5.24 -13.60 -44.65
N GLN A 88 -5.51 -13.59 -43.34
CA GLN A 88 -5.56 -14.81 -42.52
C GLN A 88 -6.76 -15.70 -42.86
N THR A 89 -7.94 -15.13 -43.12
CA THR A 89 -9.13 -15.92 -43.51
C THR A 89 -8.99 -16.50 -44.91
N LYS A 90 -8.39 -15.77 -45.87
CA LYS A 90 -8.03 -16.34 -47.18
C LYS A 90 -7.01 -17.48 -47.06
N ARG A 91 -5.97 -17.32 -46.22
CA ARG A 91 -4.98 -18.39 -45.94
C ARG A 91 -5.60 -19.66 -45.31
N LYS A 92 -6.59 -19.51 -44.42
CA LYS A 92 -7.30 -20.65 -43.81
C LYS A 92 -8.25 -21.35 -44.79
N LYS A 93 -8.89 -20.61 -45.71
CA LYS A 93 -9.74 -21.21 -46.75
C LYS A 93 -8.95 -21.97 -47.82
N THR A 94 -7.75 -21.51 -48.17
CA THR A 94 -6.87 -22.24 -49.12
C THR A 94 -6.26 -23.52 -48.53
N ASN A 95 -6.09 -23.62 -47.22
CA ASN A 95 -5.50 -24.81 -46.56
C ASN A 95 -6.48 -25.96 -46.29
N HIS A 96 -7.80 -25.77 -46.47
CA HIS A 96 -8.77 -26.86 -46.27
C HIS A 96 -9.03 -27.69 -47.53
N GLN A 97 -8.31 -27.42 -48.62
CA GLN A 97 -8.51 -28.07 -49.91
C GLN A 97 -7.20 -28.52 -50.53
N GLN A 98 -6.27 -29.04 -49.72
CA GLN A 98 -5.06 -29.72 -50.19
C GLN A 98 -4.42 -30.50 -49.04
N ASN A 99 -5.06 -31.61 -48.68
CA ASN A 99 -4.39 -32.70 -47.98
C ASN A 99 -4.15 -33.82 -49.01
N ALA A 100 -3.13 -33.64 -49.86
CA ALA A 100 -2.57 -34.69 -50.71
C ALA A 100 -1.15 -34.27 -51.13
N GLN A 101 -0.16 -34.89 -50.48
CA GLN A 101 1.20 -35.20 -50.96
C GLN A 101 2.17 -34.05 -51.34
N ASN A 102 3.37 -34.19 -50.76
CA ASN A 102 4.67 -33.60 -51.14
C ASN A 102 4.97 -32.14 -50.79
N SER A 103 5.87 -32.00 -49.81
CA SER A 103 6.72 -30.83 -49.55
C SER A 103 7.68 -30.55 -50.72
N PRO A 104 8.10 -29.29 -50.92
CA PRO A 104 9.53 -29.00 -50.80
C PRO A 104 9.83 -27.69 -50.03
N GLN A 105 10.93 -27.71 -49.27
CA GLN A 105 11.50 -26.55 -48.58
C GLN A 105 11.65 -25.32 -49.50
N ARG A 106 11.16 -24.16 -49.06
CA ARG A 106 11.50 -22.86 -49.66
C ARG A 106 12.74 -22.27 -48.97
N PRO A 107 13.66 -21.62 -49.72
CA PRO A 107 14.94 -21.17 -49.21
C PRO A 107 14.78 -20.03 -48.20
N GLU A 108 15.52 -20.15 -47.10
CA GLU A 108 15.78 -19.08 -46.13
C GLU A 108 16.52 -17.91 -46.81
N ASN A 109 16.38 -16.70 -46.25
CA ASN A 109 16.97 -15.42 -46.68
C ASN A 109 16.16 -14.55 -47.64
N ARG A 110 14.96 -14.15 -47.20
CA ARG A 110 14.45 -12.81 -47.49
C ARG A 110 14.43 -12.02 -46.18
N TYR A 111 15.43 -11.15 -45.98
CA TYR A 111 15.45 -10.23 -44.84
C TYR A 111 14.25 -9.28 -44.95
N SER A 112 13.18 -9.59 -44.21
CA SER A 112 12.09 -8.67 -43.95
C SER A 112 12.57 -7.73 -42.87
N LEU A 113 12.80 -6.46 -43.22
CA LEU A 113 13.07 -5.42 -42.22
C LEU A 113 11.76 -5.17 -41.46
N GLN A 114 11.51 -5.99 -40.46
CA GLN A 114 10.43 -5.81 -39.51
C GLN A 114 10.79 -4.54 -38.71
N SER A 115 9.93 -3.52 -38.80
CA SER A 115 9.90 -2.46 -37.78
C SER A 115 9.87 -3.18 -36.44
N VAL A 116 10.91 -2.99 -35.64
CA VAL A 116 10.86 -3.36 -34.23
C VAL A 116 9.87 -2.36 -33.67
N ASP A 117 8.59 -2.74 -33.66
CA ASP A 117 7.58 -2.04 -32.90
C ASP A 117 8.10 -2.09 -31.47
N VAL A 118 8.70 -0.98 -31.04
CA VAL A 118 9.23 -0.83 -29.71
C VAL A 118 8.02 -1.06 -28.82
N ASP A 119 8.02 -2.22 -28.16
CA ASP A 119 6.99 -2.72 -27.27
C ASP A 119 6.73 -1.69 -26.16
N ASN A 120 5.97 -0.65 -26.49
CA ASN A 120 5.01 -0.04 -25.59
C ASN A 120 3.65 -0.63 -25.94
N ASN A 121 3.61 -1.97 -25.98
CA ASN A 121 2.42 -2.79 -25.88
C ASN A 121 1.82 -2.70 -24.46
N GLU A 122 1.66 -1.48 -23.94
CA GLU A 122 0.48 -1.20 -23.15
C GLU A 122 -0.66 -1.01 -24.14
N GLU A 123 -1.04 -2.12 -24.79
CA GLU A 123 -2.33 -2.29 -25.42
C GLU A 123 -3.37 -2.15 -24.30
N TYR A 124 -3.65 -0.89 -23.97
CA TYR A 124 -4.65 -0.45 -23.03
C TYR A 124 -5.90 -1.25 -23.38
N PHE A 125 -6.36 -2.11 -22.45
CA PHE A 125 -7.49 -3.01 -22.65
C PHE A 125 -8.60 -2.28 -23.42
N SER A 126 -8.64 -2.50 -24.74
CA SER A 126 -9.65 -1.89 -25.60
C SER A 126 -11.01 -2.26 -25.05
N ILE A 127 -12.01 -1.39 -25.21
CA ILE A 127 -13.39 -1.67 -24.77
C ILE A 127 -13.85 -3.06 -25.28
N LYS A 128 -13.33 -3.49 -26.44
CA LYS A 128 -13.51 -4.84 -26.99
C LYS A 128 -12.91 -5.94 -26.13
N HIS A 129 -11.68 -5.79 -25.64
CA HIS A 129 -11.03 -6.73 -24.72
C HIS A 129 -11.77 -6.82 -23.38
N LEU A 130 -12.20 -5.68 -22.83
CA LEU A 130 -12.98 -5.66 -21.60
C LEU A 130 -14.36 -6.33 -21.78
N ALA A 131 -15.02 -6.09 -22.91
CA ALA A 131 -16.28 -6.76 -23.25
C ALA A 131 -16.10 -8.27 -23.41
N ALA A 132 -15.05 -8.71 -24.12
CA ALA A 132 -14.73 -10.13 -24.28
C ALA A 132 -14.41 -10.80 -22.94
N ALA A 133 -13.57 -10.17 -22.10
CA ALA A 133 -13.25 -10.67 -20.76
C ALA A 133 -14.51 -10.80 -19.89
N ARG A 134 -15.41 -9.80 -19.93
CA ARG A 134 -16.72 -9.86 -19.25
C ARG A 134 -17.59 -10.99 -19.78
N TYR A 135 -17.66 -11.17 -21.09
CA TYR A 135 -18.43 -12.24 -21.73
C TYR A 135 -17.93 -13.63 -21.29
N PHE A 136 -16.63 -13.91 -21.40
CA PHE A 136 -16.07 -15.19 -20.97
C PHE A 136 -16.23 -15.43 -19.48
N ARG A 137 -16.00 -14.39 -18.65
CA ARG A 137 -16.21 -14.48 -17.20
C ARG A 137 -17.65 -14.82 -16.87
N ASN A 138 -18.62 -14.12 -17.47
CA ASN A 138 -20.03 -14.33 -17.19
C ASN A 138 -20.48 -15.72 -17.63
N ASN A 139 -20.07 -16.18 -18.81
CA ASN A 139 -20.38 -17.55 -19.26
C ASN A 139 -19.76 -18.60 -18.35
N ARG A 140 -18.53 -18.38 -17.87
CA ARG A 140 -17.90 -19.28 -16.89
C ARG A 140 -18.71 -19.32 -15.59
N LEU A 141 -19.12 -18.18 -15.06
CA LEU A 141 -19.90 -18.09 -13.83
C LEU A 141 -21.29 -18.72 -13.98
N VAL A 142 -21.95 -18.53 -15.12
CA VAL A 142 -23.22 -19.18 -15.43
C VAL A 142 -23.04 -20.71 -15.46
N ASN A 143 -22.01 -21.20 -16.14
CA ASN A 143 -21.72 -22.64 -16.18
C ASN A 143 -21.32 -23.19 -14.80
N GLU A 144 -20.72 -22.38 -13.93
CA GLU A 144 -20.41 -22.75 -12.54
C GLU A 144 -21.69 -22.86 -11.70
N ILE A 145 -22.61 -21.90 -11.82
CA ILE A 145 -23.92 -21.91 -11.14
C ILE A 145 -24.74 -23.13 -11.58
N PHE A 146 -24.72 -23.47 -12.87
CA PHE A 146 -25.43 -24.62 -13.44
C PHE A 146 -24.57 -25.89 -13.52
N SER A 147 -23.44 -25.94 -12.82
CA SER A 147 -22.66 -27.17 -12.74
C SER A 147 -23.38 -28.19 -11.86
N ASP A 148 -23.08 -29.47 -12.04
CA ASP A 148 -23.63 -30.56 -11.21
C ASP A 148 -23.14 -30.53 -9.74
N THR A 149 -22.47 -29.45 -9.32
CA THR A 149 -21.98 -29.29 -7.96
C THR A 149 -23.13 -29.03 -6.99
N ILE A 150 -23.25 -29.90 -5.98
CA ILE A 150 -24.27 -29.80 -4.95
C ILE A 150 -23.72 -28.94 -3.80
N VAL A 151 -24.49 -27.97 -3.33
CA VAL A 151 -24.14 -27.14 -2.17
C VAL A 151 -23.99 -28.05 -0.94
N PRO A 152 -22.80 -28.13 -0.30
CA PRO A 152 -22.62 -28.94 0.90
C PRO A 152 -23.48 -28.42 2.06
N ASP A 153 -24.09 -29.32 2.82
CA ASP A 153 -24.86 -28.95 4.01
C ASP A 153 -23.91 -28.48 5.14
N VAL A 154 -23.91 -27.17 5.39
CA VAL A 154 -23.02 -26.50 6.37
C VAL A 154 -23.51 -26.69 7.82
N ARG A 155 -24.66 -27.34 8.04
CA ARG A 155 -25.23 -27.53 9.38
C ARG A 155 -24.42 -28.51 10.25
N ALA A 156 -23.50 -29.27 9.66
CA ALA A 156 -22.62 -30.16 10.41
C ALA A 156 -21.51 -29.37 11.13
N VAL A 157 -21.70 -29.09 12.42
CA VAL A 157 -20.62 -28.61 13.28
C VAL A 157 -19.58 -29.73 13.42
N PRO A 158 -18.30 -29.51 13.07
CA PRO A 158 -17.29 -30.54 13.24
C PRO A 158 -17.15 -30.90 14.73
N GLN A 159 -17.39 -32.17 15.07
CA GLN A 159 -17.42 -32.68 16.45
C GLN A 159 -16.14 -32.36 17.25
N HIS A 160 -14.99 -32.26 16.58
CA HIS A 160 -13.69 -31.97 17.20
C HIS A 160 -13.44 -30.47 17.43
N LYS A 161 -14.22 -29.58 16.82
CA LYS A 161 -14.01 -28.13 16.90
C LYS A 161 -14.33 -27.58 18.29
N ILE A 162 -15.37 -28.11 18.93
CA ILE A 162 -15.78 -27.67 20.27
C ILE A 162 -14.70 -28.02 21.32
N PRO A 163 -14.20 -29.27 21.44
CA PRO A 163 -13.08 -29.59 22.33
C PRO A 163 -11.81 -28.76 22.07
N MET A 164 -11.49 -28.51 20.80
CA MET A 164 -10.34 -27.68 20.43
C MET A 164 -10.48 -26.24 20.94
N LEU A 165 -11.64 -25.62 20.74
CA LEU A 165 -11.92 -24.26 21.21
C LEU A 165 -11.90 -24.18 22.75
N LEU A 166 -12.41 -25.19 23.44
CA LEU A 166 -12.33 -25.27 24.91
C LEU A 166 -10.88 -25.36 25.39
N LYS A 167 -10.04 -26.16 24.72
CA LYS A 167 -8.60 -26.24 25.03
C LYS A 167 -7.88 -24.91 24.79
N GLN A 168 -8.22 -24.23 23.69
CA GLN A 168 -7.68 -22.90 23.40
C GLN A 168 -8.08 -21.87 24.46
N ARG A 169 -9.36 -21.84 24.85
CA ARG A 169 -9.85 -20.99 25.93
C ARG A 169 -9.09 -21.24 27.24
N ALA A 170 -8.98 -22.50 27.66
CA ALA A 170 -8.28 -22.85 28.90
C ALA A 170 -6.80 -22.44 28.86
N SER A 171 -6.13 -22.61 27.71
CA SER A 171 -4.75 -22.15 27.53
C SER A 171 -4.61 -20.64 27.68
N LEU A 172 -5.57 -19.87 27.16
CA LEU A 172 -5.58 -18.40 27.28
C LEU A 172 -5.84 -17.96 28.72
N GLU A 173 -6.73 -18.64 29.45
CA GLU A 173 -6.98 -18.37 30.87
C GLU A 173 -5.73 -18.62 31.73
N ILE A 174 -4.96 -19.66 31.43
CA ILE A 174 -3.69 -19.92 32.12
C ILE A 174 -2.67 -18.82 31.80
N TYR A 175 -2.58 -18.41 30.54
CA TYR A 175 -1.67 -17.34 30.13
C TYR A 175 -2.02 -16.01 30.79
N GLN A 176 -3.31 -15.67 30.90
CA GLN A 176 -3.77 -14.49 31.61
C GLN A 176 -3.32 -14.52 33.08
N LYS A 177 -3.53 -15.63 33.79
CA LYS A 177 -3.09 -15.79 35.18
C LYS A 177 -1.59 -15.63 35.33
N LYS A 178 -0.81 -16.08 34.34
CA LYS A 178 0.65 -15.91 34.34
C LYS A 178 1.04 -14.43 34.22
N LEU A 179 0.39 -13.69 33.31
CA LEU A 179 0.63 -12.24 33.17
C LEU A 179 0.24 -11.49 34.44
N ASP A 180 -0.87 -11.84 35.08
CA ASP A 180 -1.31 -11.20 36.32
C ASP A 180 -0.27 -11.44 37.44
N ALA A 181 0.28 -12.66 37.55
CA ALA A 181 1.33 -12.97 38.51
C ALA A 181 2.66 -12.24 38.20
N GLU A 182 3.03 -12.11 36.92
CA GLU A 182 4.22 -11.34 36.52
C GLU A 182 4.06 -9.85 36.87
N LEU A 183 2.86 -9.28 36.69
CA LEU A 183 2.57 -7.90 37.10
C LEU A 183 2.64 -7.72 38.61
N GLU A 184 2.08 -8.64 39.39
CA GLU A 184 2.15 -8.61 40.85
C GLU A 184 3.60 -8.68 41.33
N GLN A 185 4.44 -9.52 40.71
CA GLN A 185 5.86 -9.61 41.03
C GLN A 185 6.61 -8.31 40.73
N ILE A 186 6.35 -7.69 39.57
CA ILE A 186 6.97 -6.40 39.21
C ILE A 186 6.57 -5.30 40.21
N GLU A 187 5.31 -5.28 40.63
CA GLU A 187 4.82 -4.31 41.62
C GLU A 187 5.48 -4.55 42.99
N GLN A 188 5.60 -5.80 43.44
CA GLN A 188 6.29 -6.14 44.68
C GLN A 188 7.76 -5.69 44.65
N ASP A 189 8.48 -5.99 43.56
CA ASP A 189 9.88 -5.57 43.38
C ASP A 189 10.01 -4.04 43.39
N PHE A 190 9.06 -3.34 42.77
CA PHE A 190 9.01 -1.88 42.78
C PHE A 190 8.80 -1.34 44.20
N GLN A 191 7.81 -1.85 44.95
CA GLN A 191 7.54 -1.39 46.31
C GLN A 191 8.70 -1.69 47.27
N GLN A 192 9.37 -2.83 47.10
CA GLN A 192 10.57 -3.17 47.88
C GLN A 192 11.69 -2.17 47.61
N LYS A 193 12.00 -1.88 46.33
CA LYS A 193 13.01 -0.88 45.97
C LYS A 193 12.67 0.52 46.48
N LYS A 194 11.41 0.91 46.36
CA LYS A 194 10.91 2.20 46.88
C LYS A 194 11.09 2.28 48.40
N SER A 195 10.72 1.24 49.13
CA SER A 195 10.84 1.19 50.59
C SER A 195 12.30 1.24 51.02
N ALA A 196 13.18 0.47 50.38
CA ALA A 196 14.61 0.49 50.64
C ALA A 196 15.25 1.87 50.38
N LEU A 197 14.80 2.58 49.33
CA LEU A 197 15.26 3.93 49.02
C LEU A 197 14.76 4.96 50.05
N LEU A 198 13.51 4.85 50.50
CA LEU A 198 12.97 5.73 51.53
C LEU A 198 13.66 5.50 52.88
N GLU A 199 13.93 4.24 53.23
CA GLU A 199 14.68 3.87 54.41
C GLU A 199 16.11 4.44 54.37
N SER A 200 16.82 4.27 53.24
CA SER A 200 18.17 4.83 53.09
C SER A 200 18.17 6.35 53.11
N SER A 201 17.17 6.99 52.51
CA SER A 201 16.98 8.45 52.56
C SER A 201 16.72 8.94 53.99
N ARG A 202 15.87 8.24 54.76
CA ARG A 202 15.61 8.57 56.17
C ARG A 202 16.89 8.43 57.00
N ARG A 203 17.63 7.32 56.87
CA ARG A 203 18.91 7.11 57.57
C ARG A 203 19.91 8.22 57.26
N PHE A 204 20.06 8.58 55.98
CA PHE A 204 20.93 9.68 55.58
C PHE A 204 20.51 11.03 56.20
N GLN A 205 19.21 11.33 56.24
CA GLN A 205 18.71 12.55 56.89
C GLN A 205 18.95 12.57 58.39
N GLU A 206 18.82 11.43 59.07
CA GLU A 206 19.12 11.28 60.49
C GLU A 206 20.61 11.51 60.76
N GLU A 207 21.50 10.87 60.00
CA GLU A 207 22.96 11.09 60.08
C GLU A 207 23.34 12.55 59.81
N LEU A 208 22.70 13.21 58.85
CA LEU A 208 22.93 14.62 58.55
C LEU A 208 22.54 15.51 59.74
N LYS A 209 21.37 15.25 60.35
CA LYS A 209 20.91 15.97 61.55
C LYS A 209 21.86 15.77 62.72
N GLU A 210 22.29 14.54 62.98
CA GLU A 210 23.27 14.24 64.02
C GLU A 210 24.58 14.99 63.80
N ARG A 211 25.16 14.94 62.59
CA ARG A 211 26.39 15.68 62.27
C ARG A 211 26.23 17.19 62.44
N ASN A 212 25.10 17.74 62.03
CA ASN A 212 24.83 19.17 62.18
C ASN A 212 24.74 19.58 63.65
N ALA A 213 24.01 18.81 64.47
CA ALA A 213 23.93 19.05 65.92
C ALA A 213 25.32 18.98 66.58
N LEU A 214 26.13 17.99 66.21
CA LEU A 214 27.49 17.82 66.75
C LEU A 214 28.43 18.98 66.34
N ASN A 215 28.25 19.54 65.15
CA ASN A 215 28.96 20.74 64.70
C ASN A 215 28.50 21.99 65.45
N GLU A 216 27.20 22.16 65.70
CA GLU A 216 26.67 23.25 66.52
C GLU A 216 27.22 23.21 67.94
N GLU A 217 27.24 22.04 68.59
CA GLU A 217 27.84 21.87 69.91
C GLU A 217 29.33 22.22 69.94
N LYS A 218 30.10 21.78 68.92
CA LYS A 218 31.52 22.14 68.79
C LYS A 218 31.70 23.66 68.62
N MET A 219 30.86 24.31 67.82
CA MET A 219 30.92 25.76 67.60
C MET A 219 30.58 26.54 68.88
N ILE A 220 29.60 26.08 69.66
CA ILE A 220 29.27 26.68 70.96
C ILE A 220 30.46 26.54 71.94
N ARG A 221 31.09 25.35 72.02
CA ARG A 221 32.27 25.14 72.87
C ARG A 221 33.47 26.01 72.49
N LEU A 222 33.67 26.25 71.18
CA LEU A 222 34.73 27.12 70.68
C LEU A 222 34.50 28.61 70.99
N LYS A 223 33.24 29.06 71.05
CA LYS A 223 32.88 30.45 71.41
C LYS A 223 32.87 30.74 72.91
N SER A 224 32.88 29.70 73.74
CA SER A 224 32.86 29.80 75.21
C SER A 224 34.26 29.81 75.86
N LYS A 225 35.32 29.77 75.07
CA LYS A 225 36.72 29.95 75.50
C LYS A 225 37.24 31.28 75.00
#